data_AF-A0A2H8TR64-F1
#
_entry.id   AF-A0A2H8TR64-F1
#
_cell.length_a   1.000
_cell.length_b   1.000
_cell.length_c   1.000
_cell.angle_alpha   90.00
_cell.angle_beta   90.00
_cell.angle_gamma   90.00
#
_symmetry.space_group_name_H-M   'P 1'
#
loop_
_entity.id
_entity.type
_entity.pdbx_description
1 polymer ?
#
loop_
_entity_poly.entity_id
_entity_poly.type
_entity_poly.pdbx_seq_one_letter_code
_entity_poly.pdbx_strand_id
1 'polypeptide(L)'
;MELSRAEKHVHNFMMDTQLTKRLKNAAANVLRETWLIYKHTRLVKRVNAGRVRTHQRKFLLAIYALRKVKMDQRKLMDNANTITDMAKTQNTVYEIVSDMSNRYDAFEERLANVEDKLVALQEQLELLPEILTRCIAQSQQQQNQQSQPNTGNPSSTTESRRNFLHPESAAAVATGGLMQPSVSSPAGSMTGVGGNPLMFPSSSGAPGGGMMLAMGNGSTVMSHSRSVPPTGAGGASHYHWPTSPILPPISSRTPHLVPEPIQPSS
;
A
#
# COMPACT_ATOMS: atom_id res chain seq x y z
N MET A 1 -31.39 18.13 -6.23
CA MET A 1 -30.84 17.82 -7.57
C MET A 1 -29.33 17.98 -7.47
N GLU A 2 -28.57 16.92 -7.70
CA GLU A 2 -27.11 16.99 -7.64
C GLU A 2 -26.52 17.35 -9.00
N LEU A 3 -25.41 18.12 -9.00
CA LEU A 3 -24.69 18.48 -10.22
C LEU A 3 -23.85 17.29 -10.73
N SER A 4 -23.86 17.09 -12.05
CA SER A 4 -22.97 16.14 -12.72
C SER A 4 -21.50 16.55 -12.61
N ARG A 5 -20.58 15.64 -12.98
CA ARG A 5 -19.13 15.93 -12.96
C ARG A 5 -18.76 17.11 -13.88
N ALA A 6 -19.32 17.16 -15.09
CA ALA A 6 -19.05 18.23 -16.05
C ALA A 6 -19.54 19.59 -15.53
N GLU A 7 -20.76 19.65 -15.00
CA GLU A 7 -21.32 20.88 -14.41
C GLU A 7 -20.51 21.34 -13.19
N LYS A 8 -20.04 20.41 -12.34
CA LYS A 8 -19.15 20.73 -11.21
C LYS A 8 -17.83 21.37 -11.67
N HIS A 9 -17.27 20.95 -12.80
CA HIS A 9 -16.07 21.59 -13.35
C HIS A 9 -16.35 23.00 -13.89
N VAL A 10 -17.44 23.19 -14.65
CA VAL A 10 -17.87 24.51 -15.17
C VAL A 10 -18.17 25.46 -14.00
N HIS A 11 -18.91 25.00 -12.99
CA HIS A 11 -19.24 25.78 -11.80
C HIS A 11 -17.97 26.24 -11.05
N ASN A 12 -17.01 25.33 -10.80
CA ASN A 12 -15.75 25.69 -10.13
C ASN A 12 -14.95 26.72 -10.94
N PHE A 13 -14.86 26.57 -12.26
CA PHE A 13 -14.19 27.54 -13.14
C PHE A 13 -14.85 28.93 -13.10
N MET A 14 -16.19 28.97 -13.14
CA MET A 14 -16.95 30.22 -13.00
C MET A 14 -16.77 30.86 -11.63
N MET A 15 -16.75 30.07 -10.55
CA MET A 15 -16.53 30.55 -9.19
C MET A 15 -15.12 31.12 -8.99
N ASP A 16 -14.06 30.41 -9.42
CA ASP A 16 -12.69 30.92 -9.33
C ASP A 16 -12.49 32.20 -10.15
N THR A 17 -13.07 32.26 -11.35
CA THR A 17 -13.09 33.49 -12.16
C THR A 17 -13.74 34.66 -11.42
N GLN A 18 -14.84 34.44 -10.69
CA GLN A 18 -15.49 35.47 -9.88
C GLN A 18 -14.67 35.86 -8.64
N LEU A 19 -14.10 34.89 -7.93
CA LEU A 19 -13.26 35.14 -6.75
C LEU A 19 -12.00 35.91 -7.13
N THR A 20 -11.31 35.54 -8.21
CA THR A 20 -10.16 36.26 -8.75
C THR A 20 -10.51 37.71 -9.12
N LYS A 21 -11.67 37.97 -9.75
CA LYS A 21 -12.15 39.33 -10.03
C LYS A 21 -12.40 40.13 -8.74
N ARG A 22 -13.08 39.54 -7.76
CA ARG A 22 -13.37 40.16 -6.46
C ARG A 22 -12.09 40.45 -5.66
N LEU A 23 -11.10 39.55 -5.72
CA LEU A 23 -9.80 39.70 -5.04
C LEU A 23 -9.05 40.93 -5.58
N LYS A 24 -8.95 41.04 -6.91
CA LYS A 24 -8.33 42.19 -7.59
C LYS A 24 -9.04 43.51 -7.26
N ASN A 25 -10.39 43.52 -7.25
CA ASN A 25 -11.16 44.71 -6.89
C ASN A 25 -10.97 45.11 -5.41
N ALA A 26 -11.00 44.15 -4.48
CA ALA A 26 -10.77 44.42 -3.07
C ALA A 26 -9.36 44.96 -2.81
N ALA A 27 -8.33 44.40 -3.48
CA ALA A 27 -6.96 44.88 -3.39
C ALA A 27 -6.82 46.32 -3.92
N ALA A 28 -7.46 46.65 -5.06
CA ALA A 28 -7.49 48.01 -5.58
C ALA A 28 -8.17 49.00 -4.61
N ASN A 29 -9.25 48.59 -3.95
CA ASN A 29 -9.92 49.40 -2.92
C ASN A 29 -9.03 49.61 -1.68
N VAL A 30 -8.26 48.60 -1.24
CA VAL A 30 -7.27 48.75 -0.16
C VAL A 30 -6.23 49.83 -0.51
N LEU A 31 -5.64 49.77 -1.70
CA LEU A 31 -4.67 50.77 -2.17
C LEU A 31 -5.30 52.18 -2.27
N ARG A 32 -6.50 52.27 -2.86
CA ARG A 32 -7.27 53.52 -3.02
C ARG A 32 -7.52 54.20 -1.67
N GLU A 33 -8.06 53.48 -0.69
CA GLU A 33 -8.38 54.07 0.61
C GLU A 33 -7.12 54.35 1.43
N THR A 34 -6.05 53.54 1.32
CA THR A 34 -4.74 53.84 1.92
C THR A 34 -4.20 55.19 1.42
N TRP A 35 -4.20 55.40 0.10
CA TRP A 35 -3.77 56.67 -0.50
C TRP A 35 -4.67 57.84 -0.08
N LEU A 36 -5.99 57.65 -0.03
CA LEU A 36 -6.92 58.70 0.40
C LEU A 36 -6.78 59.05 1.89
N ILE A 37 -6.44 58.09 2.76
CA ILE A 37 -6.10 58.35 4.16
C ILE A 37 -4.81 59.17 4.24
N TYR A 38 -3.75 58.75 3.54
CA TYR A 38 -2.47 59.46 3.51
C TYR A 38 -2.65 60.91 3.00
N LYS A 39 -3.35 61.08 1.87
CA LYS A 39 -3.68 62.39 1.29
C LYS A 39 -4.35 63.32 2.31
N HIS A 40 -5.41 62.86 2.98
CA HIS A 40 -6.21 63.69 3.89
C HIS A 40 -5.63 63.84 5.32
N THR A 41 -4.54 63.15 5.64
CA THR A 41 -3.86 63.25 6.95
C THR A 41 -2.46 63.86 6.89
N ARG A 42 -1.76 63.77 5.74
CA ARG A 42 -0.36 64.20 5.58
C ARG A 42 -0.14 65.27 4.49
N LEU A 43 -1.01 65.36 3.48
CA LEU A 43 -0.85 66.27 2.33
C LEU A 43 -1.83 67.46 2.36
N VAL A 44 -2.33 67.84 3.54
CA VAL A 44 -3.29 68.94 3.71
C VAL A 44 -2.89 69.86 4.87
N LYS A 45 -3.10 71.18 4.70
CA LYS A 45 -2.77 72.19 5.74
C LYS A 45 -3.63 72.09 7.00
N ARG A 46 -4.87 71.59 6.89
CA ARG A 46 -5.77 71.29 8.02
C ARG A 46 -6.49 69.97 7.76
N VAL A 47 -6.49 69.07 8.75
CA VAL A 47 -7.07 67.73 8.64
C VAL A 47 -8.57 67.76 8.91
N ASN A 48 -9.37 67.18 8.02
CA ASN A 48 -10.81 66.98 8.25
C ASN A 48 -11.06 65.56 8.81
N ALA A 49 -11.21 65.46 10.13
CA ALA A 49 -11.39 64.19 10.83
C ALA A 49 -12.62 63.39 10.33
N GLY A 50 -13.72 64.05 9.95
CA GLY A 50 -14.91 63.37 9.42
C GLY A 50 -14.62 62.63 8.11
N ARG A 51 -13.93 63.28 7.17
CA ARG A 51 -13.53 62.67 5.90
C ARG A 51 -12.52 61.53 6.10
N VAL A 52 -11.57 61.69 7.03
CA VAL A 52 -10.60 60.65 7.38
C VAL A 52 -11.31 59.40 7.93
N ARG A 53 -12.27 59.55 8.84
CA ARG A 53 -13.07 58.42 9.37
C ARG A 53 -13.83 57.67 8.27
N THR A 54 -14.38 58.38 7.28
CA THR A 54 -15.04 57.74 6.12
C THR A 54 -14.09 56.85 5.32
N HIS A 55 -12.88 57.33 5.04
CA HIS A 55 -11.86 56.53 4.33
C HIS A 55 -11.32 55.38 5.19
N GLN A 56 -11.12 55.59 6.50
CA GLN A 56 -10.74 54.51 7.42
C GLN A 56 -11.79 53.39 7.47
N ARG A 57 -13.08 53.71 7.53
CA ARG A 57 -14.15 52.70 7.49
C ARG A 57 -14.13 51.91 6.18
N LYS A 58 -13.96 52.60 5.04
CA LYS A 58 -13.86 51.95 3.73
C LYS A 58 -12.61 51.08 3.59
N PHE A 59 -11.47 51.54 4.11
CA PHE A 59 -10.23 50.77 4.18
C PHE A 59 -10.40 49.47 4.97
N LEU A 60 -10.97 49.54 6.17
CA LEU A 60 -11.23 48.34 7.00
C LEU A 60 -12.20 47.36 6.31
N LEU A 61 -13.25 47.85 5.66
CA LEU A 61 -14.16 47.03 4.86
C LEU A 61 -13.45 46.39 3.66
N ALA A 62 -12.56 47.11 2.98
CA ALA A 62 -11.77 46.57 1.87
C ALA A 62 -10.78 45.48 2.34
N ILE A 63 -10.11 45.68 3.49
CA ILE A 63 -9.24 44.67 4.12
C ILE A 63 -10.05 43.42 4.50
N TYR A 64 -11.22 43.59 5.11
CA TYR A 64 -12.12 42.48 5.44
C TYR A 64 -12.56 41.71 4.19
N ALA A 65 -13.02 42.42 3.15
CA ALA A 65 -13.44 41.82 1.89
C ALA A 65 -12.29 41.06 1.22
N LEU A 66 -11.09 41.64 1.17
CA LEU A 66 -9.90 41.00 0.61
C LEU A 66 -9.54 39.70 1.35
N ARG A 67 -9.55 39.73 2.70
CA ARG A 67 -9.32 38.54 3.53
C ARG A 67 -10.38 37.48 3.31
N LYS A 68 -11.66 37.87 3.26
CA LYS A 68 -12.78 36.95 3.01
C LYS A 68 -12.66 36.26 1.65
N VAL A 69 -12.45 37.03 0.57
CA VAL A 69 -12.31 36.47 -0.78
C VAL A 69 -11.08 35.56 -0.88
N LYS A 70 -9.94 35.92 -0.26
CA LYS A 70 -8.76 35.05 -0.21
C LYS A 70 -9.02 33.73 0.53
N MET A 71 -9.82 33.76 1.60
CA MET A 71 -10.21 32.55 2.33
C MET A 71 -11.20 31.70 1.54
N ASP A 72 -12.17 32.32 0.86
CA ASP A 72 -13.13 31.64 -0.01
C ASP A 72 -12.42 30.99 -1.22
N GLN A 73 -11.38 31.63 -1.78
CA GLN A 73 -10.52 31.05 -2.83
C GLN A 73 -9.75 29.83 -2.33
N ARG A 74 -9.18 29.88 -1.12
CA ARG A 74 -8.54 28.70 -0.51
C ARG A 74 -9.50 27.53 -0.38
N LYS A 75 -10.70 27.75 0.18
CA LYS A 75 -11.72 26.70 0.33
C LYS A 75 -12.10 26.03 -0.99
N LEU A 76 -12.21 26.80 -2.08
CA LEU A 76 -12.52 26.26 -3.41
C LEU A 76 -11.37 25.40 -3.96
N MET A 77 -10.12 25.85 -3.78
CA MET A 77 -8.93 25.09 -4.16
C MET A 77 -8.80 23.78 -3.36
N ASP A 78 -9.02 23.84 -2.05
CA ASP A 78 -8.99 22.67 -1.17
C ASP A 78 -10.06 21.62 -1.58
N ASN A 79 -11.26 22.08 -1.98
CA ASN A 79 -12.33 21.20 -2.47
C ASN A 79 -11.94 20.48 -3.77
N ALA A 80 -11.26 21.15 -4.70
CA ALA A 80 -10.76 20.54 -5.93
C ALA A 80 -9.67 19.49 -5.66
N ASN A 81 -8.79 19.75 -4.69
CA ASN A 81 -7.76 18.79 -4.26
C ASN A 81 -8.40 17.54 -3.64
N THR A 82 -9.39 17.68 -2.75
CA THR A 82 -10.09 16.54 -2.12
C THR A 82 -10.71 15.58 -3.15
N ILE A 83 -11.33 16.09 -4.22
CA ILE A 83 -11.89 15.26 -5.29
C ILE A 83 -10.77 14.50 -6.04
N THR A 84 -9.64 15.15 -6.25
CA THR A 84 -8.47 14.58 -6.94
C THR A 84 -7.82 13.47 -6.10
N ASP A 85 -7.67 13.68 -4.80
CA ASP A 85 -7.04 12.71 -3.88
C ASP A 85 -7.96 11.54 -3.56
N MET A 86 -9.29 11.74 -3.56
CA MET A 86 -10.26 10.65 -3.49
C MET A 86 -10.21 9.76 -4.73
N ALA A 87 -10.06 10.33 -5.93
CA ALA A 87 -9.88 9.55 -7.15
C ALA A 87 -8.57 8.74 -7.17
N LYS A 88 -7.46 9.31 -6.68
CA LYS A 88 -6.19 8.58 -6.50
C LYS A 88 -6.34 7.43 -5.50
N THR A 89 -6.96 7.70 -4.35
CA THR A 89 -7.25 6.67 -3.34
C THR A 89 -8.07 5.53 -3.93
N GLN A 90 -9.11 5.85 -4.72
CA GLN A 90 -9.93 4.85 -5.40
C GLN A 90 -9.10 4.00 -6.38
N ASN A 91 -8.21 4.60 -7.16
CA ASN A 91 -7.33 3.85 -8.06
C ASN A 91 -6.39 2.93 -7.27
N THR A 92 -5.72 3.44 -6.23
CA THR A 92 -4.83 2.63 -5.37
C THR A 92 -5.58 1.45 -4.71
N VAL A 93 -6.81 1.66 -4.25
CA VAL A 93 -7.65 0.59 -3.69
C VAL A 93 -8.00 -0.44 -4.77
N TYR A 94 -8.32 0.00 -6.00
CA TYR A 94 -8.60 -0.91 -7.11
C TYR A 94 -7.38 -1.78 -7.47
N GLU A 95 -6.19 -1.20 -7.61
CA GLU A 95 -4.95 -1.97 -7.85
C GLU A 95 -4.72 -3.01 -6.74
N ILE A 96 -4.83 -2.61 -5.47
CA ILE A 96 -4.63 -3.52 -4.32
C ILE A 96 -5.63 -4.67 -4.33
N VAL A 97 -6.91 -4.40 -4.61
CA VAL A 97 -7.97 -5.43 -4.67
C VAL A 97 -7.79 -6.34 -5.88
N SER A 98 -7.39 -5.81 -7.04
CA SER A 98 -7.05 -6.59 -8.24
C SER A 98 -5.86 -7.53 -7.96
N ASP A 99 -4.76 -7.00 -7.41
CA ASP A 99 -3.60 -7.79 -6.98
C ASP A 99 -3.96 -8.82 -5.90
N MET A 100 -4.94 -8.54 -5.05
CA MET A 100 -5.44 -9.50 -4.06
C MET A 100 -6.24 -10.63 -4.73
N SER A 101 -7.11 -10.30 -5.69
CA SER A 101 -7.86 -11.29 -6.50
C SER A 101 -6.91 -12.19 -7.28
N ASN A 102 -5.99 -11.60 -8.06
CA ASN A 102 -5.02 -12.35 -8.86
C ASN A 102 -4.16 -13.32 -8.01
N ARG A 103 -3.83 -12.92 -6.77
CA ARG A 103 -3.12 -13.80 -5.82
C ARG A 103 -4.03 -14.87 -5.22
N TYR A 104 -5.29 -14.55 -4.94
CA TYR A 104 -6.29 -15.50 -4.48
C TYR A 104 -6.56 -16.58 -5.53
N ASP A 105 -6.76 -16.20 -6.79
CA ASP A 105 -6.98 -17.13 -7.91
C ASP A 105 -5.78 -18.09 -8.08
N ALA A 106 -4.55 -17.58 -7.96
CA ALA A 106 -3.33 -18.40 -7.99
C ALA A 106 -3.14 -19.29 -6.74
N PHE A 107 -3.78 -18.96 -5.61
CA PHE A 107 -3.82 -19.82 -4.43
C PHE A 107 -4.89 -20.90 -4.56
N GLU A 108 -6.07 -20.59 -5.09
CA GLU A 108 -7.13 -21.55 -5.44
C GLU A 108 -6.62 -22.59 -6.45
N GLU A 109 -5.94 -22.17 -7.52
CA GLU A 109 -5.34 -23.08 -8.49
C GLU A 109 -4.32 -24.04 -7.80
N ARG A 110 -3.49 -23.52 -6.89
CA ARG A 110 -2.56 -24.35 -6.11
C ARG A 110 -3.26 -25.28 -5.12
N LEU A 111 -4.39 -24.87 -4.55
CA LEU A 111 -5.18 -25.67 -3.63
C LEU A 111 -5.83 -26.84 -4.37
N ALA A 112 -6.50 -26.58 -5.50
CA ALA A 112 -7.06 -27.62 -6.38
C ALA A 112 -5.98 -28.63 -6.81
N ASN A 113 -4.80 -28.16 -7.25
CA ASN A 113 -3.66 -29.01 -7.58
C ASN A 113 -3.12 -29.85 -6.40
N VAL A 114 -3.42 -29.49 -5.14
CA VAL A 114 -3.09 -30.27 -3.94
C VAL A 114 -4.21 -31.25 -3.64
N GLU A 115 -5.47 -30.86 -3.78
CA GLU A 115 -6.64 -31.75 -3.65
C GLU A 115 -6.58 -32.90 -4.66
N ASP A 116 -6.31 -32.61 -5.94
CA ASP A 116 -6.12 -33.63 -6.99
C ASP A 116 -5.03 -34.66 -6.62
N LYS A 117 -3.92 -34.20 -6.03
CA LYS A 117 -2.82 -35.07 -5.58
C LYS A 117 -3.19 -35.91 -4.36
N LEU A 118 -4.01 -35.37 -3.45
CA LEU A 118 -4.52 -36.12 -2.31
C LEU A 118 -5.50 -37.20 -2.76
N VAL A 119 -6.39 -36.92 -3.72
CA VAL A 119 -7.28 -37.92 -4.33
C VAL A 119 -6.46 -39.02 -5.01
N ALA A 120 -5.48 -38.66 -5.85
CA ALA A 120 -4.62 -39.64 -6.51
C ALA A 120 -3.82 -40.52 -5.52
N LEU A 121 -3.37 -39.96 -4.39
CA LEU A 121 -2.72 -40.73 -3.32
C LEU A 121 -3.72 -41.66 -2.61
N GLN A 122 -4.96 -41.21 -2.40
CA GLN A 122 -6.01 -42.04 -1.80
C GLN A 122 -6.36 -43.23 -2.70
N GLU A 123 -6.53 -43.04 -4.01
CA GLU A 123 -6.74 -44.12 -4.99
C GLU A 123 -5.58 -45.12 -5.00
N GLN A 124 -4.33 -44.64 -4.98
CA GLN A 124 -3.16 -45.53 -4.91
C GLN A 124 -3.10 -46.34 -3.61
N LEU A 125 -3.49 -45.75 -2.48
CA LEU A 125 -3.59 -46.45 -1.19
C LEU A 125 -4.72 -47.47 -1.16
N GLU A 126 -5.83 -47.22 -1.84
CA GLU A 126 -6.97 -48.14 -1.92
C GLU A 126 -6.70 -49.34 -2.85
N LEU A 127 -5.88 -49.17 -3.89
CA LEU A 127 -5.41 -50.25 -4.78
C LEU A 127 -4.28 -51.11 -4.16
N LEU A 128 -3.51 -50.55 -3.22
CA LEU A 128 -2.35 -51.22 -2.61
C LEU A 128 -2.64 -52.62 -2.01
N PRO A 129 -3.75 -52.86 -1.27
CA PRO A 129 -4.04 -54.15 -0.65
C PRO A 129 -4.33 -55.25 -1.67
N GLU A 130 -5.02 -54.92 -2.78
CA GLU A 130 -5.23 -55.89 -3.88
C GLU A 130 -3.90 -56.29 -4.51
N ILE A 131 -3.02 -55.32 -4.79
CA ILE A 131 -1.72 -55.56 -5.40
C ILE A 131 -0.86 -56.45 -4.48
N LEU A 132 -0.80 -56.12 -3.18
CA LEU A 132 -0.11 -56.94 -2.18
C LEU A 132 -0.67 -58.37 -2.12
N THR A 133 -2.00 -58.52 -2.08
CA THR A 133 -2.66 -59.84 -2.09
C THR A 133 -2.30 -60.63 -3.35
N ARG A 134 -2.29 -59.98 -4.52
CA ARG A 134 -1.95 -60.60 -5.81
C ARG A 134 -0.48 -61.04 -5.86
N CYS A 135 0.45 -60.23 -5.34
CA CYS A 135 1.87 -60.58 -5.21
C CYS A 135 2.12 -61.74 -4.23
N ILE A 136 1.42 -61.77 -3.09
CA ILE A 136 1.51 -62.87 -2.11
C ILE A 136 0.99 -64.18 -2.73
N ALA A 137 -0.15 -64.14 -3.43
CA ALA A 137 -0.73 -65.30 -4.11
C ALA A 137 0.18 -65.84 -5.23
N GLN A 138 0.76 -64.96 -6.06
CA GLN A 138 1.75 -65.34 -7.07
C GLN A 138 3.00 -65.99 -6.44
N SER A 139 3.50 -65.43 -5.34
CA SER A 139 4.65 -65.98 -4.62
C SER A 139 4.38 -67.38 -4.07
N GLN A 140 3.18 -67.63 -3.51
CA GLN A 140 2.75 -68.96 -3.07
C GLN A 140 2.58 -69.96 -4.22
N GLN A 141 2.00 -69.54 -5.36
CA GLN A 141 1.87 -70.40 -6.54
C GLN A 141 3.23 -70.81 -7.13
N GLN A 142 4.22 -69.91 -7.08
CA GLN A 142 5.58 -70.20 -7.53
C GLN A 142 6.31 -71.15 -6.57
N GLN A 143 6.03 -71.06 -5.26
CA GLN A 143 6.53 -72.00 -4.25
C GLN A 143 5.89 -73.39 -4.38
N ASN A 144 4.58 -73.49 -4.63
CA ASN A 144 3.88 -74.77 -4.79
C ASN A 144 4.25 -75.52 -6.09
N GLN A 145 4.67 -74.83 -7.15
CA GLN A 145 5.20 -75.49 -8.35
C GLN A 145 6.57 -76.17 -8.15
N GLN A 146 7.29 -75.85 -7.07
CA GLN A 146 8.50 -76.59 -6.67
C GLN A 146 8.20 -77.85 -5.86
N SER A 147 6.93 -78.11 -5.51
CA SER A 147 6.50 -79.23 -4.67
C SER A 147 5.89 -80.40 -5.46
N GLN A 148 6.50 -80.79 -6.59
CA GLN A 148 6.28 -82.15 -7.11
C GLN A 148 7.09 -83.16 -6.28
N PRO A 149 6.49 -84.29 -5.84
CA PRO A 149 7.22 -85.33 -5.14
C PRO A 149 8.02 -86.17 -6.14
N ASN A 150 9.21 -85.71 -6.53
CA ASN A 150 10.12 -86.51 -7.35
C ASN A 150 10.88 -87.51 -6.49
N THR A 151 10.41 -88.76 -6.44
CA THR A 151 11.05 -89.86 -5.74
C THR A 151 12.28 -90.35 -6.51
N GLY A 152 13.50 -89.95 -6.12
CA GLY A 152 14.70 -90.36 -6.87
C GLY A 152 16.08 -89.93 -6.34
N ASN A 153 16.51 -90.50 -5.22
CA ASN A 153 17.92 -90.68 -4.78
C ASN A 153 18.76 -89.43 -4.37
N PRO A 154 19.66 -89.53 -3.35
CA PRO A 154 20.50 -88.41 -2.90
C PRO A 154 21.99 -88.52 -3.29
N SER A 155 22.64 -87.41 -3.63
CA SER A 155 24.10 -87.23 -3.46
C SER A 155 24.56 -85.77 -3.58
N SER A 156 25.62 -85.44 -2.81
CA SER A 156 26.50 -84.25 -2.88
C SER A 156 25.94 -82.82 -2.64
N THR A 157 26.22 -82.34 -1.42
CA THR A 157 26.89 -81.05 -1.07
C THR A 157 26.42 -79.70 -1.68
N THR A 158 25.77 -78.90 -0.81
CA THR A 158 26.10 -77.51 -0.40
C THR A 158 26.22 -76.36 -1.43
N GLU A 159 25.72 -75.19 -1.00
CA GLU A 159 25.82 -73.85 -1.64
C GLU A 159 24.94 -73.68 -2.91
N SER A 160 24.08 -72.66 -3.07
CA SER A 160 23.80 -71.45 -2.28
C SER A 160 22.30 -71.11 -2.29
N ARG A 161 21.63 -71.13 -1.12
CA ARG A 161 20.18 -70.84 -0.98
C ARG A 161 19.90 -69.52 -0.27
N ARG A 162 20.44 -68.39 -0.74
CA ARG A 162 19.96 -67.03 -0.41
C ARG A 162 20.30 -66.03 -1.52
N ASN A 163 19.32 -65.71 -2.36
CA ASN A 163 19.33 -64.48 -3.16
C ASN A 163 17.95 -63.79 -3.06
N PHE A 164 17.45 -63.66 -1.83
CA PHE A 164 16.37 -62.73 -1.54
C PHE A 164 16.94 -61.31 -1.60
N LEU A 165 16.53 -60.54 -2.60
CA LEU A 165 16.63 -59.09 -2.52
C LEU A 165 15.71 -58.62 -1.38
N HIS A 166 16.23 -57.82 -0.47
CA HIS A 166 15.41 -57.10 0.52
C HIS A 166 15.58 -55.59 0.33
N PRO A 167 14.49 -54.79 0.38
CA PRO A 167 14.54 -53.37 0.04
C PRO A 167 14.81 -52.53 1.29
N GLU A 168 16.06 -52.47 1.74
CA GLU A 168 16.41 -51.69 2.94
C GLU A 168 17.76 -50.96 2.78
N SER A 169 17.69 -49.79 2.15
CA SER A 169 18.77 -48.79 2.13
C SER A 169 18.18 -47.38 2.24
N ALA A 170 17.20 -47.26 3.14
CA ALA A 170 16.64 -46.01 3.61
C ALA A 170 16.58 -46.06 5.15
N ALA A 171 16.85 -44.94 5.80
CA ALA A 171 16.80 -44.72 7.25
C ALA A 171 17.86 -45.41 8.15
N ALA A 172 19.05 -44.80 8.20
CA ALA A 172 19.78 -44.64 9.47
C ALA A 172 20.17 -43.16 9.63
N VAL A 173 19.58 -42.48 10.60
CA VAL A 173 19.68 -41.02 10.83
C VAL A 173 20.31 -40.73 12.19
N ALA A 174 21.33 -39.85 12.19
CA ALA A 174 21.93 -39.17 13.36
C ALA A 174 22.55 -40.10 14.44
N THR A 175 23.61 -39.76 15.18
CA THR A 175 24.10 -38.50 15.79
C THR A 175 25.63 -38.63 16.03
N GLY A 176 26.44 -37.59 16.29
CA GLY A 176 26.25 -36.14 16.33
C GLY A 176 27.51 -35.42 16.86
N GLY A 177 27.64 -34.11 16.61
CA GLY A 177 28.73 -33.22 17.12
C GLY A 177 30.07 -33.31 16.36
N LEU A 178 30.85 -32.24 16.18
CA LEU A 178 30.78 -30.85 16.66
C LEU A 178 31.61 -29.91 15.74
N MET A 179 31.46 -28.60 15.98
CA MET A 179 32.31 -27.48 15.50
C MET A 179 31.92 -26.77 14.18
N GLN A 180 32.13 -25.45 14.19
CA GLN A 180 31.52 -24.43 13.31
C GLN A 180 32.59 -23.75 12.39
N PRO A 181 32.34 -22.64 11.67
CA PRO A 181 32.84 -22.50 10.29
C PRO A 181 34.01 -21.52 10.14
N SER A 182 34.60 -21.47 8.94
CA SER A 182 35.33 -20.29 8.46
C SER A 182 34.99 -20.02 7.00
N VAL A 183 34.97 -18.73 6.65
CA VAL A 183 34.60 -18.22 5.33
C VAL A 183 35.82 -17.71 4.59
N SER A 184 35.94 -18.03 3.30
CA SER A 184 36.84 -17.33 2.38
C SER A 184 36.41 -17.51 0.92
N SER A 185 36.15 -16.39 0.26
CA SER A 185 36.09 -16.30 -1.21
C SER A 185 37.48 -16.59 -1.82
N PRO A 186 37.57 -16.78 -3.14
CA PRO A 186 38.11 -15.66 -3.91
C PRO A 186 37.37 -15.40 -5.25
N ALA A 187 37.72 -14.27 -5.87
CA ALA A 187 37.16 -13.79 -7.12
C ALA A 187 38.19 -13.82 -8.27
N GLY A 188 37.69 -13.77 -9.51
CA GLY A 188 38.47 -13.49 -10.73
C GLY A 188 38.97 -14.74 -11.49
N SER A 189 39.08 -14.73 -12.82
CA SER A 189 38.72 -13.69 -13.81
C SER A 189 38.89 -14.22 -15.26
N MET A 190 38.35 -13.49 -16.27
CA MET A 190 38.58 -13.66 -17.73
C MET A 190 37.86 -14.89 -18.36
N THR A 191 37.27 -14.93 -19.57
CA THR A 191 36.96 -14.00 -20.71
C THR A 191 35.89 -14.73 -21.59
N GLY A 192 35.13 -14.17 -22.54
CA GLY A 192 35.00 -12.83 -23.15
C GLY A 192 34.10 -12.88 -24.41
N VAL A 193 34.12 -11.85 -25.28
CA VAL A 193 33.51 -11.76 -26.64
C VAL A 193 31.97 -11.62 -26.75
N GLY A 194 31.51 -10.54 -27.43
CA GLY A 194 30.29 -10.55 -28.27
C GLY A 194 29.32 -9.35 -28.15
N GLY A 195 29.24 -8.49 -29.18
CA GLY A 195 28.00 -7.73 -29.49
C GLY A 195 28.04 -6.18 -29.46
N ASN A 196 28.22 -5.58 -30.65
CA ASN A 196 28.07 -4.18 -31.08
C ASN A 196 27.33 -3.13 -30.21
N PRO A 197 27.80 -1.86 -30.20
CA PRO A 197 27.02 -0.69 -29.78
C PRO A 197 26.26 -0.02 -30.95
N LEU A 198 25.04 0.46 -30.70
CA LEU A 198 24.36 1.44 -31.56
C LEU A 198 24.46 2.83 -30.92
N MET A 199 25.15 3.74 -31.60
CA MET A 199 25.35 5.13 -31.16
C MET A 199 24.19 6.03 -31.65
N PHE A 200 23.61 6.82 -30.75
CA PHE A 200 22.78 7.97 -31.13
C PHE A 200 23.68 9.13 -31.58
N PRO A 201 23.32 9.89 -32.64
CA PRO A 201 24.06 11.07 -33.03
C PRO A 201 23.76 12.26 -32.10
N SER A 202 24.81 12.93 -31.63
CA SER A 202 24.72 14.29 -31.14
C SER A 202 24.82 15.28 -32.30
N SER A 203 24.08 16.39 -32.25
CA SER A 203 24.36 17.57 -33.07
C SER A 203 24.33 18.84 -32.21
N SER A 204 25.29 19.70 -32.49
CA SER A 204 25.68 20.89 -31.71
C SER A 204 25.20 22.19 -32.35
N GLY A 205 24.87 23.21 -31.56
CA GLY A 205 24.67 24.58 -32.06
C GLY A 205 24.11 25.55 -31.01
N ALA A 206 24.97 26.44 -30.50
CA ALA A 206 24.63 27.50 -29.53
C ALA A 206 24.49 28.88 -30.25
N PRO A 207 24.44 30.06 -29.57
CA PRO A 207 24.05 30.41 -28.20
C PRO A 207 23.00 31.58 -28.15
N GLY A 208 22.48 31.95 -26.96
CA GLY A 208 21.67 33.17 -26.79
C GLY A 208 21.16 33.40 -25.37
N GLY A 209 21.88 34.22 -24.57
CA GLY A 209 21.74 34.29 -23.11
C GLY A 209 20.48 34.99 -22.53
N GLY A 210 20.30 34.84 -21.21
CA GLY A 210 19.38 35.69 -20.44
C GLY A 210 18.79 35.10 -19.14
N MET A 211 19.48 35.34 -18.01
CA MET A 211 18.99 35.30 -16.61
C MET A 211 18.47 33.98 -15.98
N MET A 212 19.20 33.55 -14.95
CA MET A 212 18.75 32.64 -13.88
C MET A 212 17.55 33.19 -13.10
N LEU A 213 16.71 32.28 -12.59
CA LEU A 213 16.35 32.18 -11.16
C LEU A 213 15.56 30.88 -10.92
N ALA A 214 16.27 29.77 -10.68
CA ALA A 214 15.65 28.47 -10.41
C ALA A 214 15.51 28.23 -8.90
N MET A 215 14.29 28.27 -8.37
CA MET A 215 13.98 27.65 -7.07
C MET A 215 13.78 26.15 -7.29
N GLY A 216 14.82 25.36 -6.99
CA GLY A 216 14.72 23.90 -7.00
C GLY A 216 13.84 23.41 -5.85
N ASN A 217 12.75 22.70 -6.16
CA ASN A 217 11.95 21.99 -5.17
C ASN A 217 12.24 20.49 -5.30
N GLY A 218 13.34 20.04 -4.71
CA GLY A 218 13.76 18.64 -4.70
C GLY A 218 12.83 17.80 -3.83
N SER A 219 12.22 16.76 -4.42
CA SER A 219 11.39 15.80 -3.70
C SER A 219 12.26 14.75 -3.00
N THR A 220 12.59 14.97 -1.73
CA THR A 220 13.32 13.98 -0.93
C THR A 220 12.36 12.92 -0.38
N VAL A 221 12.34 11.76 -1.05
CA VAL A 221 11.67 10.56 -0.53
C VAL A 221 12.49 9.93 0.61
N MET A 222 12.08 10.14 1.87
CA MET A 222 12.70 9.49 3.03
C MET A 222 11.95 8.21 3.42
N SER A 223 12.51 7.07 3.01
CA SER A 223 12.06 5.73 3.44
C SER A 223 12.27 5.58 4.96
N HIS A 224 11.18 5.33 5.69
CA HIS A 224 11.21 5.10 7.14
C HIS A 224 10.96 3.62 7.45
N SER A 225 12.02 2.81 7.37
CA SER A 225 12.00 1.43 7.86
C SER A 225 11.86 1.42 9.39
N ARG A 226 10.69 1.03 9.90
CA ARG A 226 10.47 0.77 11.33
C ARG A 226 11.02 -0.61 11.70
N SER A 227 12.23 -0.65 12.25
CA SER A 227 12.79 -1.85 12.89
C SER A 227 12.09 -2.14 14.21
N VAL A 228 11.73 -3.41 14.44
CA VAL A 228 11.19 -3.92 15.71
C VAL A 228 12.29 -4.72 16.41
N PRO A 229 12.60 -4.47 17.70
CA PRO A 229 13.61 -5.26 18.43
C PRO A 229 13.00 -6.56 18.96
N PRO A 230 13.77 -7.67 19.03
CA PRO A 230 13.31 -8.92 19.63
C PRO A 230 13.31 -8.86 21.15
N THR A 231 12.31 -9.48 21.78
CA THR A 231 12.20 -9.64 23.24
C THR A 231 13.04 -10.82 23.74
N GLY A 232 13.87 -10.62 24.79
CA GLY A 232 14.58 -11.72 25.43
C GLY A 232 15.28 -11.40 26.76
N ALA A 233 14.78 -12.01 27.84
CA ALA A 233 15.44 -12.29 29.13
C ALA A 233 15.87 -11.13 30.07
N GLY A 234 15.17 -11.04 31.22
CA GLY A 234 15.79 -10.68 32.51
C GLY A 234 15.25 -9.45 33.26
N GLY A 235 14.71 -9.67 34.47
CA GLY A 235 14.54 -8.61 35.49
C GLY A 235 13.14 -7.99 35.58
N ALA A 236 12.54 -8.05 36.77
CA ALA A 236 11.19 -7.55 37.03
C ALA A 236 11.14 -6.04 37.27
N SER A 237 10.22 -5.33 36.59
CA SER A 237 9.22 -4.45 37.24
C SER A 237 8.20 -3.88 36.25
N HIS A 238 7.00 -3.63 36.75
CA HIS A 238 5.85 -3.08 36.03
C HIS A 238 6.16 -1.80 35.24
N TYR A 239 5.68 -1.72 33.99
CA TYR A 239 4.66 -0.76 33.56
C TYR A 239 4.06 -1.23 32.23
N HIS A 240 2.77 -1.59 32.23
CA HIS A 240 2.02 -1.81 30.99
C HIS A 240 1.50 -0.47 30.48
N TRP A 241 1.63 -0.19 29.18
CA TRP A 241 0.83 0.86 28.56
C TRP A 241 -0.48 0.20 28.08
N PRO A 242 -1.66 0.74 28.42
CA PRO A 242 -2.92 0.18 27.92
C PRO A 242 -3.19 0.67 26.49
N THR A 243 -3.42 -0.28 25.58
CA THR A 243 -3.94 -0.02 24.23
C THR A 243 -5.12 0.95 24.29
N SER A 244 -5.06 2.02 23.51
CA SER A 244 -6.05 3.11 23.55
C SER A 244 -7.49 2.60 23.35
N PRO A 245 -8.47 3.06 24.16
CA PRO A 245 -9.85 2.64 24.00
C PRO A 245 -10.45 3.21 22.70
N ILE A 246 -11.18 2.34 22.00
CA ILE A 246 -12.05 2.71 20.88
C ILE A 246 -13.05 3.77 21.35
N LEU A 247 -13.12 4.89 20.63
CA LEU A 247 -14.15 5.91 20.84
C LEU A 247 -15.51 5.35 20.36
N PRO A 248 -16.56 5.35 21.21
CA PRO A 248 -17.90 5.00 20.75
C PRO A 248 -18.45 6.04 19.76
N PRO A 249 -19.37 5.66 18.86
CA PRO A 249 -19.95 6.58 17.90
C PRO A 249 -20.73 7.70 18.60
N ILE A 250 -20.54 8.94 18.13
CA ILE A 250 -21.24 10.13 18.65
C ILE A 250 -22.71 10.07 18.21
N SER A 251 -23.56 9.46 19.03
CA SER A 251 -25.00 9.51 18.87
C SER A 251 -25.63 10.47 19.89
N SER A 252 -26.44 11.40 19.37
CA SER A 252 -27.59 12.03 20.04
C SER A 252 -27.42 12.52 21.49
N ARG A 253 -27.07 13.80 21.69
CA ARG A 253 -27.54 14.61 22.84
C ARG A 253 -27.33 16.13 22.65
N THR A 254 -28.26 16.76 21.92
CA THR A 254 -28.60 18.17 22.17
C THR A 254 -29.64 18.22 23.31
N PRO A 255 -29.37 18.84 24.47
CA PRO A 255 -30.37 19.01 25.51
C PRO A 255 -31.44 19.99 25.07
N HIS A 256 -32.70 19.59 25.19
CA HIS A 256 -33.89 20.35 24.84
C HIS A 256 -34.20 21.43 25.91
N LEU A 257 -33.97 22.70 25.59
CA LEU A 257 -34.50 23.83 26.36
C LEU A 257 -35.30 24.76 25.45
N VAL A 258 -36.60 24.48 25.34
CA VAL A 258 -37.62 25.42 24.84
C VAL A 258 -38.67 25.53 25.96
N PRO A 259 -38.89 26.72 26.56
CA PRO A 259 -39.98 26.93 27.50
C PRO A 259 -41.33 26.94 26.76
N GLU A 260 -42.33 26.23 27.30
CA GLU A 260 -43.69 26.25 26.77
C GLU A 260 -44.41 27.58 27.08
N PRO A 261 -45.27 28.09 26.17
CA PRO A 261 -46.07 29.27 26.41
C PRO A 261 -47.29 28.96 27.29
N ILE A 262 -47.47 29.77 28.33
CA ILE A 262 -48.63 29.71 29.25
C ILE A 262 -49.89 30.15 28.48
N GLN A 263 -50.94 29.31 28.45
CA GLN A 263 -52.27 29.72 27.98
C GLN A 263 -53.00 30.55 29.05
N PRO A 264 -53.77 31.59 28.68
CA PRO A 264 -54.63 32.30 29.60
C PRO A 264 -55.92 31.49 29.87
N SER A 265 -56.26 31.33 31.14
CA SER A 265 -57.55 30.79 31.59
C SER A 265 -58.33 31.84 32.37
N SER A 266 -59.49 32.23 31.81
CA SER A 266 -60.54 33.10 32.39
C SER A 266 -60.21 34.57 32.63
#